data_AF-A0A9E3M9M0-F1
#
_entry.id   AF-A0A9E3M9M0-F1
#
_cell.length_a   1.000
_cell.length_b   1.000
_cell.length_c   1.000
_cell.angle_alpha   90.00
_cell.angle_beta   90.00
_cell.angle_gamma   90.00
#
_symmetry.space_group_name_H-M   'P 1'
#
loop_
_entity.id
_entity.type
_entity.pdbx_description
1 polymer ?
#
loop_
_entity_poly.entity_id
_entity_poly.type
_entity_poly.pdbx_seq_one_letter_code
_entity_poly.pdbx_strand_id
1 'polypeptide(L)'
;MKLRIAASAAVGVVLIGILAWPLGAPPEPFGTVSLLTGTISPVGAIVLALLAFLAGFIAYFISWPYGREIGILAAPAGLAIWGIRSGRMVSLIRHTASADQPKMFAALRWEPLFWLAIVAAGFAGVLLAQKICRKPESEKTQQKSSSGQNRVNVIIALAASVLIAQLCISAFAQGVRLPDRKLGSVLAQPAMEQIVYAVFVSFGLAAFVVKKFLNVSYIWPIIATAFVTAFAIISHGRQDTLLHLSSHWPAVFFSHAAISILPVQMVSLGTLGSIAGYWMGIRYNYWRKHG
;
A
#
# COMPACT_ATOMS: atom_id res chain seq x y z
N MET A 1 -7.77 -20.79 12.44
CA MET A 1 -7.85 -19.47 11.75
C MET A 1 -6.58 -18.65 11.86
N LYS A 2 -6.12 -18.24 13.05
CA LYS A 2 -4.90 -17.41 13.20
C LYS A 2 -3.66 -18.01 12.52
N LEU A 3 -3.44 -19.32 12.67
CA LEU A 3 -2.34 -20.04 12.01
C LEU A 3 -2.39 -19.93 10.48
N ARG A 4 -3.58 -19.97 9.87
CA ARG A 4 -3.76 -19.87 8.40
C ARG A 4 -3.47 -18.47 7.88
N ILE A 5 -3.88 -17.45 8.63
CA ILE A 5 -3.54 -16.05 8.34
C ILE A 5 -2.02 -15.88 8.36
N ALA A 6 -1.36 -16.38 9.42
CA ALA A 6 0.09 -16.31 9.54
C ALA A 6 0.80 -17.10 8.43
N ALA A 7 0.34 -18.31 8.12
CA ALA A 7 0.92 -19.15 7.06
C ALA A 7 0.76 -18.51 5.67
N SER A 8 -0.41 -17.93 5.36
CA SER A 8 -0.65 -17.18 4.12
C SER A 8 0.31 -15.99 3.97
N ALA A 9 0.46 -15.19 5.03
CA ALA A 9 1.40 -14.08 5.04
C ALA A 9 2.86 -14.58 4.89
N ALA A 10 3.21 -15.68 5.56
CA ALA A 10 4.55 -16.26 5.52
C ALA A 10 4.95 -16.71 4.10
N VAL A 11 4.04 -17.26 3.30
CA VAL A 11 4.28 -17.61 1.89
C VAL A 11 4.74 -16.38 1.11
N GLY A 12 4.05 -15.26 1.28
CA GLY A 12 4.42 -13.98 0.68
C GLY A 12 5.78 -13.47 1.14
N VAL A 13 6.03 -13.51 2.45
CA VAL A 13 7.31 -13.12 3.05
C VAL A 13 8.46 -13.94 2.48
N VAL A 14 8.30 -15.26 2.32
CA VAL A 14 9.35 -16.11 1.75
C VAL A 14 9.53 -15.85 0.26
N LEU A 15 8.47 -15.97 -0.55
CA LEU A 15 8.58 -15.91 -2.00
C LEU A 15 8.94 -14.51 -2.51
N ILE A 16 8.33 -13.48 -1.94
CA ILE A 16 8.52 -12.09 -2.38
C ILE A 16 9.53 -11.40 -1.45
N GLY A 17 9.30 -11.44 -0.14
CA GLY A 17 10.12 -10.69 0.82
C GLY A 17 11.58 -11.12 0.88
N ILE A 18 11.87 -12.42 0.70
CA ILE A 18 13.20 -13.00 0.82
C ILE A 18 13.75 -13.45 -0.54
N LEU A 19 13.05 -14.37 -1.24
CA LEU A 19 13.57 -14.95 -2.48
C LEU A 19 13.61 -13.94 -3.64
N ALA A 20 12.60 -13.07 -3.74
CA ALA A 20 12.58 -12.05 -4.80
C ALA A 20 13.48 -10.85 -4.48
N TRP A 21 13.92 -10.66 -3.22
CA TRP A 21 14.68 -9.47 -2.80
C TRP A 21 15.88 -9.13 -3.72
N PRO A 22 16.70 -10.09 -4.18
CA PRO A 22 17.81 -9.80 -5.10
C PRO A 22 17.39 -9.13 -6.43
N LEU A 23 16.12 -9.24 -6.84
CA LEU A 23 15.61 -8.63 -8.08
C LEU A 23 15.48 -7.10 -8.01
N GLY A 24 15.39 -6.55 -6.80
CA GLY A 24 15.21 -5.13 -6.54
C GLY A 24 16.11 -4.57 -5.45
N ALA A 25 17.07 -5.38 -4.98
CA ALA A 25 18.01 -5.00 -3.93
C ALA A 25 18.88 -3.84 -4.43
N PRO A 26 18.86 -2.69 -3.74
CA PRO A 26 19.76 -1.60 -4.06
C PRO A 26 21.23 -2.04 -3.88
N PRO A 27 22.17 -1.53 -4.69
CA PRO A 27 23.59 -1.87 -4.58
C PRO A 27 24.19 -1.37 -3.26
N GLU A 28 23.64 -0.29 -2.70
CA GLU A 28 24.07 0.29 -1.43
C GLU A 28 23.23 -0.23 -0.26
N PRO A 29 23.85 -0.45 0.92
CA PRO A 29 23.12 -0.75 2.13
C PRO A 29 22.14 0.40 2.44
N PHE A 30 20.86 0.07 2.65
CA PHE A 30 19.77 1.03 2.86
C PHE A 30 19.44 1.93 1.66
N GLY A 31 19.82 1.53 0.45
CA GLY A 31 19.36 2.19 -0.77
C GLY A 31 17.84 2.09 -0.93
N THR A 32 17.28 2.97 -1.76
CA THR A 32 15.83 3.02 -1.96
C THR A 32 15.42 2.11 -3.10
N VAL A 33 14.46 1.22 -2.84
CA VAL A 33 13.77 0.45 -3.88
C VAL A 33 12.79 1.39 -4.58
N SER A 34 13.11 1.75 -5.83
CA SER A 34 12.27 2.59 -6.69
C SER A 34 12.49 2.22 -8.15
N LEU A 35 11.45 2.36 -8.96
CA LEU A 35 11.60 2.20 -10.42
C LEU A 35 12.47 3.30 -11.02
N LEU A 36 12.55 4.47 -10.38
CA LEU A 36 13.31 5.62 -10.90
C LEU A 36 14.82 5.44 -10.80
N THR A 37 15.27 4.76 -9.75
CA THR A 37 16.69 4.42 -9.57
C THR A 37 17.11 3.23 -10.42
N GLY A 38 16.18 2.65 -11.21
CA GLY A 38 16.45 1.49 -12.06
C GLY A 38 16.76 0.22 -11.26
N THR A 39 16.42 0.17 -9.97
CA THR A 39 16.77 -0.99 -9.12
C THR A 39 16.06 -2.27 -9.56
N ILE A 40 14.92 -2.15 -10.24
CA ILE A 40 14.16 -3.28 -10.78
C ILE A 40 14.24 -3.23 -12.30
N SER A 41 14.89 -4.22 -12.89
CA SER A 41 14.90 -4.40 -14.34
C SER A 41 13.52 -4.83 -14.85
N PRO A 42 13.19 -4.62 -16.14
CA PRO A 42 11.92 -5.10 -16.71
C PRO A 42 11.72 -6.61 -16.54
N VAL A 43 12.80 -7.39 -16.65
CA VAL A 43 12.78 -8.83 -16.38
C VAL A 43 12.50 -9.11 -14.90
N GLY A 44 13.16 -8.38 -14.00
CA GLY A 44 12.92 -8.49 -12.55
C GLY A 44 11.47 -8.16 -12.18
N ALA A 45 10.87 -7.16 -12.83
CA ALA A 45 9.45 -6.81 -12.66
C ALA A 45 8.51 -7.95 -13.07
N ILE A 46 8.77 -8.62 -14.20
CA ILE A 46 8.00 -9.77 -14.65
C ILE A 46 8.13 -10.93 -13.66
N VAL A 47 9.36 -11.25 -13.24
CA VAL A 47 9.61 -12.31 -12.26
C VAL A 47 8.91 -12.00 -10.93
N LEU A 48 8.96 -10.75 -10.47
CA LEU A 48 8.27 -10.31 -9.26
C LEU A 48 6.74 -10.49 -9.38
N ALA A 49 6.15 -10.16 -10.52
CA ALA A 49 4.73 -10.36 -10.77
C ALA A 49 4.35 -11.85 -10.78
N LEU A 50 5.18 -12.70 -11.40
CA LEU A 50 4.99 -14.16 -11.39
C LEU A 50 5.10 -14.73 -9.97
N LEU A 51 6.09 -14.30 -9.18
CA LEU A 51 6.23 -14.72 -7.79
C LEU A 51 5.06 -14.23 -6.93
N ALA A 52 4.55 -13.03 -7.15
CA ALA A 52 3.36 -12.53 -6.47
C ALA A 52 2.13 -13.39 -6.81
N PHE A 53 1.94 -13.70 -8.09
CA PHE A 53 0.88 -14.60 -8.55
C PHE A 53 0.98 -15.98 -7.89
N LEU A 54 2.16 -16.60 -7.91
CA LEU A 54 2.41 -17.90 -7.28
C LEU A 54 2.18 -17.84 -5.76
N ALA A 55 2.59 -16.76 -5.10
CA ALA A 55 2.36 -16.58 -3.66
C ALA A 55 0.87 -16.57 -3.32
N GLY A 56 0.06 -15.83 -4.08
CA GLY A 56 -1.40 -15.85 -3.91
C GLY A 56 -2.01 -17.22 -4.20
N PHE A 57 -1.56 -17.88 -5.27
CA PHE A 57 -2.01 -19.21 -5.65
C PHE A 57 -1.74 -20.25 -4.54
N ILE A 58 -0.51 -20.32 -4.03
CA ILE A 58 -0.09 -21.24 -2.96
C ILE A 58 -0.82 -20.92 -1.65
N ALA A 59 -0.92 -19.63 -1.31
CA ALA A 59 -1.58 -19.18 -0.08
C ALA A 59 -3.08 -19.52 -0.04
N TYR A 60 -3.74 -19.58 -1.19
CA TYR A 60 -5.12 -20.07 -1.30
C TYR A 60 -5.25 -21.51 -0.74
N PHE A 61 -4.38 -22.42 -1.18
CA PHE A 61 -4.43 -23.82 -0.74
C PHE A 61 -4.05 -23.99 0.73
N ILE A 62 -3.02 -23.26 1.20
CA ILE A 62 -2.61 -23.28 2.61
C ILE A 62 -3.72 -22.78 3.53
N SER A 63 -4.53 -21.84 3.04
CA SER A 63 -5.62 -21.24 3.81
C SER A 63 -6.96 -21.96 3.66
N TRP A 64 -7.01 -23.10 2.96
CA TRP A 64 -8.24 -23.87 2.72
C TRP A 64 -9.03 -24.16 4.02
N PRO A 65 -10.37 -23.97 4.07
CA PRO A 65 -11.26 -23.61 2.97
C PRO A 65 -11.44 -22.09 2.75
N TYR A 66 -10.77 -21.24 3.54
CA TYR A 66 -10.88 -19.77 3.48
C TYR A 66 -9.81 -19.15 2.56
N GLY A 67 -9.44 -19.90 1.51
CA GLY A 67 -8.36 -19.55 0.60
C GLY A 67 -8.58 -18.20 -0.08
N ARG A 68 -9.82 -17.91 -0.45
CA ARG A 68 -10.20 -16.68 -1.14
C ARG A 68 -10.04 -15.45 -0.23
N GLU A 69 -10.43 -15.57 1.02
CA GLU A 69 -10.43 -14.46 1.97
C GLU A 69 -9.03 -14.22 2.53
N ILE A 70 -8.26 -15.27 2.80
CA ILE A 70 -6.98 -15.17 3.52
C ILE A 70 -5.78 -15.15 2.55
N GLY A 71 -5.87 -15.82 1.41
CA GLY A 71 -4.76 -15.93 0.44
C GLY A 71 -4.30 -14.60 -0.14
N ILE A 72 -5.20 -13.61 -0.20
CA ILE A 72 -4.90 -12.24 -0.65
C ILE A 72 -3.87 -11.52 0.22
N LEU A 73 -3.58 -12.00 1.43
CA LEU A 73 -2.56 -11.40 2.29
C LEU A 73 -1.13 -11.67 1.82
N ALA A 74 -0.90 -12.73 1.03
CA ALA A 74 0.46 -13.17 0.69
C ALA A 74 1.25 -12.09 -0.05
N ALA A 75 0.75 -11.61 -1.20
CA ALA A 75 1.44 -10.60 -1.98
C ALA A 75 1.76 -9.31 -1.21
N PRO A 76 0.79 -8.65 -0.55
CA PRO A 76 1.10 -7.42 0.21
C PRO A 76 1.96 -7.67 1.46
N ALA A 77 1.89 -8.83 2.11
CA ALA A 77 2.80 -9.16 3.21
C ALA A 77 4.26 -9.29 2.74
N GLY A 78 4.47 -9.94 1.60
CA GLY A 78 5.79 -10.02 0.98
C GLY A 78 6.34 -8.66 0.55
N LEU A 79 5.50 -7.83 -0.09
CA LEU A 79 5.87 -6.46 -0.45
C LEU A 79 6.09 -5.56 0.77
N ALA A 80 5.43 -5.81 1.90
CA ALA A 80 5.67 -5.04 3.12
C ALA A 80 7.10 -5.25 3.65
N ILE A 81 7.68 -6.44 3.47
CA ILE A 81 9.11 -6.67 3.77
C ILE A 81 9.99 -5.79 2.87
N TRP A 82 9.65 -5.66 1.59
CA TRP A 82 10.37 -4.73 0.71
C TRP A 82 10.19 -3.28 1.17
N GLY A 83 8.98 -2.88 1.55
CA GLY A 83 8.72 -1.55 2.08
C GLY A 83 9.54 -1.22 3.33
N ILE A 84 9.66 -2.17 4.26
CA ILE A 84 10.42 -2.03 5.51
C ILE A 84 11.93 -2.06 5.27
N ARG A 85 12.40 -2.91 4.35
CA ARG A 85 13.84 -3.03 4.02
C ARG A 85 14.33 -1.96 3.05
N SER A 86 13.42 -1.33 2.31
CA SER A 86 13.75 -0.23 1.42
C SER A 86 14.29 0.95 2.22
N GLY A 87 15.16 1.71 1.59
CA GLY A 87 15.69 2.96 2.10
C GLY A 87 14.62 4.01 2.36
N ARG A 88 15.08 5.23 2.56
CA ARG A 88 14.23 6.37 2.91
C ARG A 88 14.10 7.31 1.73
N MET A 89 12.99 8.05 1.66
CA MET A 89 12.81 9.13 0.68
C MET A 89 13.98 10.15 0.69
N VAL A 90 14.57 10.45 1.86
CA VAL A 90 15.79 11.27 1.93
C VAL A 90 16.96 10.71 1.12
N SER A 91 17.11 9.38 1.04
CA SER A 91 18.16 8.75 0.24
C SER A 91 17.95 9.00 -1.26
N LEU A 92 16.69 8.95 -1.73
CA LEU A 92 16.34 9.31 -3.12
C LEU A 92 16.68 10.78 -3.42
N ILE A 93 16.32 11.68 -2.50
CA ILE A 93 16.56 13.12 -2.65
C ILE A 93 18.06 13.44 -2.69
N ARG A 94 18.87 12.79 -1.86
CA ARG A 94 20.33 13.02 -1.82
C ARG A 94 21.03 12.66 -3.13
N HIS A 95 20.54 11.65 -3.84
CA HIS A 95 21.08 11.23 -5.13
C HIS A 95 20.49 12.01 -6.31
N THR A 96 19.59 12.96 -6.05
CA THR A 96 18.93 13.77 -7.08
C THR A 96 19.34 15.22 -6.94
N ALA A 97 19.90 15.81 -8.01
CA ALA A 97 20.21 17.22 -8.04
C ALA A 97 18.96 18.07 -7.73
N SER A 98 19.12 19.16 -6.96
CA SER A 98 17.98 20.00 -6.52
C SER A 98 17.10 20.47 -7.68
N ALA A 99 17.71 20.79 -8.83
CA ALA A 99 17.00 21.21 -10.04
C ALA A 99 16.12 20.10 -10.66
N ASP A 100 16.45 18.83 -10.43
CA ASP A 100 15.73 17.67 -10.99
C ASP A 100 14.76 17.02 -9.99
N GLN A 101 14.72 17.46 -8.74
CA GLN A 101 13.78 16.97 -7.73
C GLN A 101 12.30 17.05 -8.18
N PRO A 102 11.82 18.14 -8.83
CA PRO A 102 10.44 18.18 -9.33
C PRO A 102 10.15 17.08 -10.36
N LYS A 103 11.11 16.74 -11.22
CA LYS A 103 10.97 15.64 -12.20
C LYS A 103 10.92 14.29 -11.51
N MET A 104 11.77 14.08 -10.51
CA MET A 104 11.76 12.86 -9.68
C MET A 104 10.39 12.67 -9.03
N PHE A 105 9.85 13.69 -8.34
CA PHE A 105 8.52 13.62 -7.74
C PHE A 105 7.41 13.41 -8.78
N ALA A 106 7.49 14.06 -9.94
CA ALA A 106 6.53 13.88 -11.03
C ALA A 106 6.54 12.45 -11.61
N ALA A 107 7.66 11.73 -11.50
CA ALA A 107 7.76 10.34 -11.91
C ALA A 107 7.31 9.39 -10.79
N LEU A 108 7.62 9.70 -9.52
CA LEU A 108 7.18 8.92 -8.35
C LEU A 108 5.66 8.83 -8.21
N ARG A 109 4.89 9.80 -8.75
CA ARG A 109 3.42 9.75 -8.69
C ARG A 109 2.81 8.53 -9.39
N TRP A 110 3.54 7.93 -10.34
CA TRP A 110 3.07 6.78 -11.13
C TRP A 110 3.56 5.44 -10.58
N GLU A 111 4.65 5.45 -9.83
CA GLU A 111 5.24 4.25 -9.24
C GLU A 111 4.26 3.44 -8.36
N PRO A 112 3.34 4.05 -7.58
CA PRO A 112 2.33 3.28 -6.83
C PRO A 112 1.47 2.38 -7.70
N LEU A 113 1.22 2.72 -8.97
CA LEU A 113 0.44 1.87 -9.89
C LEU A 113 1.18 0.58 -10.20
N PHE A 114 2.50 0.62 -10.32
CA PHE A 114 3.32 -0.57 -10.50
C PHE A 114 3.19 -1.50 -9.29
N TRP A 115 3.38 -0.97 -8.07
CA TRP A 115 3.27 -1.76 -6.85
C TRP A 115 1.86 -2.34 -6.67
N LEU A 116 0.83 -1.58 -7.05
CA LEU A 116 -0.55 -2.03 -7.05
C LEU A 116 -0.78 -3.16 -8.05
N ALA A 117 -0.15 -3.12 -9.23
CA ALA A 117 -0.19 -4.20 -10.21
C ALA A 117 0.44 -5.49 -9.67
N ILE A 118 1.53 -5.41 -8.89
CA ILE A 118 2.12 -6.59 -8.22
C ILE A 118 1.16 -7.18 -7.19
N VAL A 119 0.49 -6.34 -6.39
CA VAL A 119 -0.57 -6.80 -5.46
C VAL A 119 -1.71 -7.47 -6.23
N ALA A 120 -2.15 -6.87 -7.33
CA ALA A 120 -3.21 -7.39 -8.19
C ALA A 120 -2.84 -8.75 -8.81
N ALA A 121 -1.58 -8.94 -9.22
CA ALA A 121 -1.07 -10.24 -9.69
C ALA A 121 -1.21 -11.32 -8.62
N GLY A 122 -0.90 -10.99 -7.36
CA GLY A 122 -1.14 -11.90 -6.23
C GLY A 122 -2.61 -12.25 -6.04
N PHE A 123 -3.51 -11.28 -6.17
CA PHE A 123 -4.95 -11.53 -6.08
C PHE A 123 -5.44 -12.41 -7.24
N ALA A 124 -4.90 -12.21 -8.44
CA ALA A 124 -5.20 -13.06 -9.60
C ALA A 124 -4.80 -14.52 -9.36
N GLY A 125 -3.67 -14.78 -8.68
CA GLY A 125 -3.26 -16.12 -8.28
C GLY A 125 -4.29 -16.82 -7.38
N VAL A 126 -4.80 -16.09 -6.37
CA VAL A 126 -5.87 -16.58 -5.48
C VAL A 126 -7.13 -16.93 -6.28
N LEU A 127 -7.52 -16.06 -7.22
CA LEU A 127 -8.71 -16.27 -8.06
C LEU A 127 -8.56 -17.46 -9.00
N LEU A 128 -7.37 -17.70 -9.57
CA LEU A 128 -7.13 -18.88 -10.40
C LEU A 128 -7.22 -20.16 -9.56
N ALA A 129 -6.58 -20.20 -8.38
CA ALA A 129 -6.65 -21.35 -7.48
C ALA A 129 -8.11 -21.65 -7.09
N GLN A 130 -8.90 -20.62 -6.82
CA GLN A 130 -10.33 -20.75 -6.57
C GLN A 130 -11.08 -21.36 -7.77
N LYS A 131 -10.77 -20.93 -8.99
CA LYS A 131 -11.41 -21.43 -10.21
C LYS A 131 -11.11 -22.92 -10.41
N ILE A 132 -9.90 -23.38 -10.09
CA ILE A 132 -9.50 -24.80 -10.19
C ILE A 132 -10.20 -25.66 -9.14
N CYS A 133 -10.36 -25.15 -7.91
CA CYS A 133 -10.95 -25.91 -6.80
C CYS A 133 -12.48 -25.90 -6.74
N ARG A 134 -13.16 -25.14 -7.60
CA ARG A 134 -14.62 -25.18 -7.68
C ARG A 134 -15.06 -26.55 -8.22
N LYS A 135 -15.62 -27.40 -7.35
CA LYS A 135 -16.42 -28.55 -7.79
C LYS A 135 -17.62 -28.04 -8.62
N PRO A 136 -18.06 -28.75 -9.68
CA PRO A 136 -19.22 -28.38 -10.49
C PRO A 136 -20.58 -28.40 -9.77
N GLU A 137 -20.63 -28.57 -8.46
CA GLU A 137 -21.86 -28.96 -7.75
C GLU A 137 -22.14 -28.06 -6.54
N SER A 138 -23.38 -27.55 -6.53
CA SER A 138 -23.96 -26.56 -5.61
C SER A 138 -23.67 -25.09 -5.93
N GLU A 139 -24.30 -24.64 -7.00
CA GLU A 139 -24.86 -23.30 -7.12
C GLU A 139 -26.07 -23.13 -6.17
N LYS A 140 -25.92 -23.46 -4.88
CA LYS A 140 -26.96 -23.19 -3.88
C LYS A 140 -26.33 -22.63 -2.60
N THR A 141 -26.66 -21.35 -2.38
CA THR A 141 -26.59 -20.62 -1.11
C THR A 141 -25.24 -19.97 -0.79
N GLN A 142 -24.98 -18.79 -1.36
CA GLN A 142 -24.54 -17.55 -0.66
C GLN A 142 -23.87 -16.57 -1.64
N GLN A 143 -24.64 -15.65 -2.23
CA GLN A 143 -24.36 -14.20 -2.16
C GLN A 143 -25.46 -13.41 -2.89
N LYS A 144 -26.62 -13.26 -2.25
CA LYS A 144 -27.53 -12.15 -2.56
C LYS A 144 -26.93 -10.88 -1.92
N SER A 145 -25.86 -10.33 -2.49
CA SER A 145 -25.47 -8.92 -2.32
C SER A 145 -24.33 -8.52 -3.27
N SER A 146 -24.68 -8.07 -4.48
CA SER A 146 -23.95 -6.99 -5.17
C SER A 146 -24.60 -6.54 -6.49
N SER A 147 -25.85 -6.91 -6.79
CA SER A 147 -26.54 -6.45 -8.02
C SER A 147 -27.03 -4.99 -7.95
N GLY A 148 -26.26 -4.12 -7.28
CA GLY A 148 -26.60 -2.72 -7.08
C GLY A 148 -25.57 -1.99 -6.24
N GLN A 149 -24.27 -2.24 -6.44
CA GLN A 149 -23.27 -1.30 -5.93
C GLN A 149 -23.46 0.01 -6.69
N ASN A 150 -24.18 0.95 -6.06
CA ASN A 150 -24.39 2.27 -6.58
C ASN A 150 -23.02 2.85 -6.97
N ARG A 151 -22.83 3.22 -8.25
CA ARG A 151 -21.57 3.79 -8.76
C ARG A 151 -21.14 4.99 -7.90
N VAL A 152 -22.10 5.71 -7.34
CA VAL A 152 -21.87 6.81 -6.39
C VAL A 152 -21.15 6.32 -5.13
N ASN A 153 -21.55 5.20 -4.52
CA ASN A 153 -20.88 4.67 -3.32
C ASN A 153 -19.45 4.24 -3.60
N VAL A 154 -19.16 3.76 -4.82
CA VAL A 154 -17.81 3.41 -5.25
C VAL A 154 -16.92 4.66 -5.35
N ILE A 155 -17.41 5.70 -6.01
CA ILE A 155 -16.69 6.98 -6.15
C ILE A 155 -16.45 7.61 -4.78
N ILE A 156 -17.48 7.64 -3.93
CA ILE A 156 -17.38 8.14 -2.55
C ILE A 156 -16.40 7.29 -1.75
N ALA A 157 -16.42 5.95 -1.86
CA ALA A 157 -15.50 5.08 -1.15
C ALA A 157 -14.04 5.37 -1.51
N LEU A 158 -13.75 5.56 -2.80
CA LEU A 158 -12.40 5.90 -3.27
C LEU A 158 -11.97 7.27 -2.74
N ALA A 159 -12.78 8.31 -2.96
CA ALA A 159 -12.47 9.68 -2.54
C ALA A 159 -12.32 9.78 -1.01
N ALA A 160 -13.26 9.21 -0.26
CA ALA A 160 -13.20 9.18 1.21
C ALA A 160 -11.97 8.41 1.70
N SER A 161 -11.60 7.31 1.06
CA SER A 161 -10.39 6.56 1.45
C SER A 161 -9.13 7.38 1.28
N VAL A 162 -8.99 8.11 0.16
CA VAL A 162 -7.85 9.02 -0.06
C VAL A 162 -7.82 10.12 0.99
N LEU A 163 -8.95 10.78 1.25
CA LEU A 163 -9.02 11.88 2.22
C LEU A 163 -8.76 11.41 3.66
N ILE A 164 -9.41 10.33 4.09
CA ILE A 164 -9.20 9.75 5.43
C ILE A 164 -7.75 9.32 5.57
N ALA A 165 -7.21 8.58 4.60
CA ALA A 165 -5.82 8.13 4.68
C ALA A 165 -4.84 9.30 4.70
N GLN A 166 -5.04 10.33 3.88
CA GLN A 166 -4.19 11.52 3.88
C GLN A 166 -4.19 12.20 5.24
N LEU A 167 -5.38 12.48 5.81
CA LEU A 167 -5.53 13.15 7.10
C LEU A 167 -4.92 12.32 8.23
N CYS A 168 -5.19 11.01 8.25
CA CYS A 168 -4.64 10.11 9.26
C CYS A 168 -3.13 9.97 9.16
N ILE A 169 -2.57 9.91 7.94
CA ILE A 169 -1.10 9.88 7.75
C ILE A 169 -0.50 11.18 8.30
N SER A 170 -1.08 12.34 8.04
CA SER A 170 -0.61 13.61 8.61
C SER A 170 -0.65 13.61 10.14
N ALA A 171 -1.64 12.96 10.73
CA ALA A 171 -1.81 12.87 12.18
C ALA A 171 -0.88 11.84 12.83
N PHE A 172 -0.60 10.71 12.18
CA PHE A 172 0.15 9.59 12.77
C PHE A 172 1.63 9.57 12.37
N ALA A 173 1.98 10.01 11.16
CA ALA A 173 3.36 10.08 10.67
C ALA A 173 3.99 11.42 11.06
N GLN A 174 4.07 11.69 12.36
CA GLN A 174 4.66 12.93 12.88
C GLN A 174 6.17 12.79 13.03
N GLY A 175 6.91 13.69 12.39
CA GLY A 175 8.33 13.93 12.66
C GLY A 175 8.55 15.25 13.40
N VAL A 176 9.81 15.60 13.63
CA VAL A 176 10.17 16.91 14.20
C VAL A 176 9.64 18.01 13.29
N ARG A 177 8.75 18.84 13.81
CA ARG A 177 8.14 19.96 13.09
C ARG A 177 8.92 21.24 13.38
N LEU A 178 9.38 21.91 12.34
CA LEU A 178 10.05 23.20 12.47
C LEU A 178 9.24 24.27 11.73
N PRO A 179 9.16 25.49 12.29
CA PRO A 179 8.47 26.59 11.64
C PRO A 179 9.23 27.02 10.38
N ASP A 180 8.50 27.32 9.30
CA ASP A 180 9.04 27.86 8.06
C ASP A 180 8.23 29.07 7.63
N ARG A 181 8.90 30.15 7.18
CA ARG A 181 8.24 31.42 6.87
C ARG A 181 7.32 31.36 5.64
N LYS A 182 7.58 30.44 4.70
CA LYS A 182 6.83 30.31 3.43
C LYS A 182 5.79 29.19 3.48
N LEU A 183 6.13 28.06 4.11
CA LEU A 183 5.32 26.86 4.16
C LEU A 183 4.54 26.72 5.48
N GLY A 184 4.74 27.64 6.43
CA GLY A 184 4.20 27.59 7.78
C GLY A 184 4.97 26.61 8.67
N SER A 185 5.10 25.36 8.23
CA SER A 185 5.92 24.36 8.90
C SER A 185 6.49 23.31 7.94
N VAL A 186 7.66 22.79 8.27
CA VAL A 186 8.25 21.62 7.63
C VAL A 186 8.35 20.48 8.63
N LEU A 187 8.31 19.24 8.13
CA LEU A 187 8.36 18.03 8.92
C LEU A 187 9.60 17.22 8.56
N ALA A 188 10.40 16.86 9.55
CA ALA A 188 11.45 15.86 9.35
C ALA A 188 10.81 14.51 8.97
N GLN A 189 11.50 13.72 8.14
CA GLN A 189 11.03 12.41 7.74
C GLN A 189 10.74 11.53 8.96
N PRO A 190 9.52 10.99 9.09
CA PRO A 190 9.16 10.09 10.19
C PRO A 190 10.05 8.85 10.22
N ALA A 191 10.20 8.25 11.41
CA ALA A 191 10.91 6.98 11.56
C ALA A 191 10.19 5.85 10.82
N MET A 192 10.91 4.77 10.47
CA MET A 192 10.33 3.67 9.68
C MET A 192 9.15 3.03 10.40
N GLU A 193 9.24 2.82 11.71
CA GLU A 193 8.19 2.24 12.54
C GLU A 193 6.94 3.13 12.56
N GLN A 194 7.13 4.44 12.59
CA GLN A 194 6.03 5.41 12.51
C GLN A 194 5.38 5.40 11.13
N ILE A 195 6.15 5.26 10.04
CA ILE A 195 5.60 5.11 8.69
C ILE A 195 4.77 3.83 8.61
N VAL A 196 5.31 2.70 9.09
CA VAL A 196 4.62 1.41 9.13
C VAL A 196 3.29 1.53 9.86
N TYR A 197 3.31 2.08 11.07
CA TYR A 197 2.12 2.31 11.88
C TYR A 197 1.12 3.25 11.19
N ALA A 198 1.59 4.43 10.76
CA ALA A 198 0.74 5.46 10.21
C ALA A 198 0.03 4.99 8.95
N VAL A 199 0.73 4.38 7.99
CA VAL A 199 0.12 3.89 6.75
C VAL A 199 -0.86 2.76 7.05
N PHE A 200 -0.44 1.77 7.83
CA PHE A 200 -1.29 0.62 8.15
C PHE A 200 -2.60 1.05 8.85
N VAL A 201 -2.50 1.88 9.89
CA VAL A 201 -3.67 2.34 10.66
C VAL A 201 -4.55 3.27 9.84
N SER A 202 -3.97 4.16 9.03
CA SER A 202 -4.74 5.10 8.19
C SER A 202 -5.62 4.36 7.18
N PHE A 203 -5.07 3.37 6.47
CA PHE A 203 -5.85 2.56 5.54
C PHE A 203 -6.78 1.57 6.25
N GLY A 204 -6.41 1.10 7.44
CA GLY A 204 -7.30 0.34 8.31
C GLY A 204 -8.55 1.13 8.69
N LEU A 205 -8.38 2.39 9.11
CA LEU A 205 -9.49 3.27 9.45
C LEU A 205 -10.34 3.59 8.22
N ALA A 206 -9.71 3.93 7.10
CA ALA A 206 -10.40 4.18 5.83
C ALA A 206 -11.27 3.00 5.40
N ALA A 207 -10.71 1.78 5.37
CA ALA A 207 -11.45 0.58 5.00
C ALA A 207 -12.55 0.20 6.00
N PHE A 208 -12.31 0.42 7.30
CA PHE A 208 -13.34 0.25 8.33
C PHE A 208 -14.54 1.18 8.08
N VAL A 209 -14.29 2.47 7.85
CA VAL A 209 -15.32 3.49 7.57
C VAL A 209 -16.07 3.15 6.28
N VAL A 210 -15.36 2.87 5.19
CA VAL A 210 -15.97 2.49 3.90
C VAL A 210 -16.84 1.24 4.05
N LYS A 211 -16.37 0.22 4.77
CA LYS A 211 -17.17 -0.98 5.05
C LYS A 211 -18.38 -0.65 5.91
N LYS A 212 -18.20 0.20 6.93
CA LYS A 212 -19.26 0.51 7.89
C LYS A 212 -20.40 1.30 7.28
N PHE A 213 -20.09 2.35 6.53
CA PHE A 213 -21.08 3.32 6.06
C PHE A 213 -21.53 3.07 4.63
N LEU A 214 -20.66 2.55 3.76
CA LEU A 214 -20.97 2.35 2.34
C LEU A 214 -21.22 0.88 2.00
N ASN A 215 -20.87 -0.05 2.90
CA ASN A 215 -20.91 -1.50 2.69
C ASN A 215 -20.16 -1.93 1.42
N VAL A 216 -19.07 -1.24 1.11
CA VAL A 216 -18.24 -1.47 -0.07
C VAL A 216 -17.04 -2.38 0.28
N SER A 217 -16.48 -3.05 -0.73
CA SER A 217 -15.32 -3.95 -0.60
C SER A 217 -14.02 -3.20 -0.24
N TYR A 218 -13.07 -3.91 0.36
CA TYR A 218 -11.71 -3.44 0.66
C TYR A 218 -10.88 -3.06 -0.59
N ILE A 219 -11.32 -3.46 -1.79
CA ILE A 219 -10.64 -3.17 -3.05
C ILE A 219 -10.49 -1.65 -3.28
N TRP A 220 -11.48 -0.84 -2.89
CA TRP A 220 -11.43 0.61 -3.13
C TRP A 220 -10.44 1.33 -2.22
N PRO A 221 -10.39 1.05 -0.90
CA PRO A 221 -9.28 1.47 -0.04
C PRO A 221 -7.89 1.00 -0.53
N ILE A 222 -7.78 -0.21 -1.09
CA ILE A 222 -6.51 -0.68 -1.69
C ILE A 222 -6.14 0.19 -2.89
N ILE A 223 -7.06 0.43 -3.82
CA ILE A 223 -6.81 1.29 -4.99
C ILE A 223 -6.43 2.71 -4.53
N ALA A 224 -7.05 3.22 -3.47
CA ALA A 224 -6.75 4.52 -2.90
C ALA A 224 -5.28 4.67 -2.45
N THR A 225 -4.57 3.59 -2.12
CA THR A 225 -3.14 3.63 -1.77
C THR A 225 -2.28 4.26 -2.86
N ALA A 226 -2.61 4.01 -4.13
CA ALA A 226 -1.91 4.62 -5.25
C ALA A 226 -2.21 6.12 -5.39
N PHE A 227 -3.47 6.49 -5.15
CA PHE A 227 -3.92 7.88 -5.28
C PHE A 227 -3.43 8.78 -4.15
N VAL A 228 -3.21 8.27 -2.93
CA VAL A 228 -2.69 9.07 -1.82
C VAL A 228 -1.31 9.65 -2.15
N THR A 229 -0.42 8.84 -2.73
CA THR A 229 0.92 9.32 -3.13
C THR A 229 0.81 10.40 -4.21
N ALA A 230 0.03 10.14 -5.26
CA ALA A 230 -0.16 11.10 -6.34
C ALA A 230 -0.79 12.41 -5.84
N PHE A 231 -1.81 12.32 -4.98
CA PHE A 231 -2.46 13.47 -4.36
C PHE A 231 -1.48 14.26 -3.49
N ALA A 232 -0.69 13.58 -2.65
CA ALA A 232 0.30 14.24 -1.81
C ALA A 232 1.35 15.00 -2.63
N ILE A 233 1.84 14.41 -3.73
CA ILE A 233 2.80 15.05 -4.62
C ILE A 233 2.17 16.25 -5.36
N ILE A 234 0.94 16.11 -5.87
CA ILE A 234 0.25 17.22 -6.56
C ILE A 234 -0.03 18.38 -5.61
N SER A 235 -0.46 18.09 -4.38
CA SER A 235 -0.83 19.10 -3.39
C SER A 235 0.37 19.76 -2.72
N HIS A 236 1.40 18.98 -2.37
CA HIS A 236 2.51 19.43 -1.52
C HIS A 236 3.89 19.39 -2.20
N GLY A 237 4.02 18.73 -3.36
CA GLY A 237 5.23 18.63 -4.16
C GLY A 237 5.29 19.62 -5.32
N ARG A 238 4.68 20.81 -5.16
CA ARG A 238 4.77 21.87 -6.17
C ARG A 238 6.23 22.30 -6.37
N GLN A 239 6.58 22.68 -7.60
CA GLN A 239 7.96 23.00 -7.98
C GLN A 239 8.56 24.10 -7.10
N ASP A 240 7.80 25.14 -6.80
CA ASP A 240 8.20 26.27 -5.94
C ASP A 240 8.40 25.86 -4.47
N THR A 241 7.64 24.89 -3.99
CA THR A 241 7.79 24.28 -2.66
C THR A 241 9.05 23.42 -2.59
N LEU A 242 9.28 22.57 -3.59
CA LEU A 242 10.45 21.69 -3.64
C LEU A 242 11.75 22.48 -3.76
N LEU A 243 11.78 23.50 -4.61
CA LEU A 243 12.94 24.39 -4.73
C LEU A 243 13.20 25.13 -3.41
N HIS A 244 12.15 25.65 -2.76
CA HIS A 244 12.28 26.30 -1.45
C HIS A 244 12.88 25.36 -0.39
N LEU A 245 12.38 24.12 -0.32
CA LEU A 245 12.89 23.10 0.60
C LEU A 245 14.36 22.79 0.30
N SER A 246 14.73 22.59 -0.97
CA SER A 246 16.10 22.23 -1.36
C SER A 246 17.13 23.33 -1.05
N SER A 247 16.71 24.60 -1.05
CA SER A 247 17.61 25.74 -0.81
C SER A 247 17.74 26.11 0.66
N HIS A 248 16.73 25.83 1.50
CA HIS A 248 16.68 26.33 2.88
C HIS A 248 16.67 25.24 3.94
N TRP A 249 16.40 23.99 3.56
CA TRP A 249 16.23 22.88 4.50
C TRP A 249 17.09 21.67 4.12
N PRO A 250 17.62 20.94 5.10
CA PRO A 250 18.23 19.65 4.84
C PRO A 250 17.25 18.68 4.16
N ALA A 251 17.75 17.78 3.32
CA ALA A 251 16.96 16.83 2.53
C ALA A 251 16.04 15.88 3.35
N VAL A 252 16.16 15.87 4.68
CA VAL A 252 15.29 15.11 5.59
C VAL A 252 13.95 15.82 5.85
N PHE A 253 13.80 17.10 5.48
CA PHE A 253 12.59 17.88 5.72
C PHE A 253 11.67 17.88 4.50
N PHE A 254 10.37 17.77 4.77
CA PHE A 254 9.30 17.67 3.78
C PHE A 254 8.19 18.66 4.13
N SER A 255 7.47 19.14 3.11
CA SER A 255 6.28 19.97 3.27
C SER A 255 5.09 19.20 3.85
N HIS A 256 5.09 17.87 3.72
CA HIS A 256 4.03 17.00 4.22
C HIS A 256 4.54 15.59 4.52
N ALA A 257 3.99 14.91 5.52
CA ALA A 257 4.44 13.56 5.88
C ALA A 257 4.26 12.55 4.74
N ALA A 258 3.11 12.59 4.05
CA ALA A 258 2.80 11.65 2.96
C ALA A 258 3.79 11.68 1.79
N ILE A 259 4.43 12.82 1.48
CA ILE A 259 5.44 12.90 0.41
C ILE A 259 6.80 12.30 0.82
N SER A 260 6.98 12.01 2.11
CA SER A 260 8.20 11.39 2.66
C SER A 260 8.13 9.86 2.73
N ILE A 261 6.97 9.29 2.37
CA ILE A 261 6.69 7.85 2.37
C ILE A 261 6.88 7.31 0.95
N LEU A 262 7.61 6.20 0.82
CA LEU A 262 7.86 5.63 -0.50
C LEU A 262 6.61 4.95 -1.09
N PRO A 263 6.45 4.94 -2.42
CA PRO A 263 5.35 4.25 -3.10
C PRO A 263 5.17 2.79 -2.66
N VAL A 264 6.26 2.03 -2.56
CA VAL A 264 6.24 0.62 -2.13
C VAL A 264 5.72 0.47 -0.69
N GLN A 265 6.09 1.39 0.20
CA GLN A 265 5.63 1.42 1.59
C GLN A 265 4.13 1.75 1.65
N MET A 266 3.71 2.78 0.92
CA MET A 266 2.32 3.22 0.86
C MET A 266 1.39 2.09 0.40
N VAL A 267 1.74 1.44 -0.72
CA VAL A 267 0.88 0.41 -1.33
C VAL A 267 0.87 -0.88 -0.53
N SER A 268 2.03 -1.38 -0.10
CA SER A 268 2.11 -2.66 0.63
C SER A 268 1.41 -2.59 1.98
N LEU A 269 1.79 -1.63 2.82
CA LEU A 269 1.23 -1.44 4.16
C LEU A 269 -0.22 -0.96 4.09
N GLY A 270 -0.54 -0.08 3.13
CA GLY A 270 -1.89 0.40 2.93
C GLY A 270 -2.84 -0.71 2.47
N THR A 271 -2.35 -1.67 1.69
CA THR A 271 -3.11 -2.85 1.31
C THR A 271 -3.41 -3.74 2.52
N LEU A 272 -2.39 -4.03 3.34
CA LEU A 272 -2.57 -4.82 4.57
C LEU A 272 -3.53 -4.14 5.55
N GLY A 273 -3.36 -2.84 5.75
CA GLY A 273 -4.26 -2.01 6.56
C GLY A 273 -5.69 -2.07 6.05
N SER A 274 -5.89 -1.91 4.74
CA SER A 274 -7.22 -1.97 4.12
C SER A 274 -7.93 -3.31 4.34
N ILE A 275 -7.22 -4.43 4.21
CA ILE A 275 -7.78 -5.76 4.45
C ILE A 275 -8.16 -5.92 5.94
N ALA A 276 -7.26 -5.53 6.84
CA ALA A 276 -7.48 -5.59 8.29
C ALA A 276 -8.69 -4.74 8.72
N GLY A 277 -8.77 -3.49 8.27
CA GLY A 277 -9.86 -2.57 8.56
C GLY A 277 -11.21 -3.07 8.05
N TYR A 278 -11.24 -3.64 6.86
CA TYR A 278 -12.44 -4.27 6.31
C TYR A 278 -12.93 -5.46 7.15
N TRP A 279 -12.03 -6.34 7.58
CA TRP A 279 -12.37 -7.45 8.47
C TRP A 279 -12.89 -6.97 9.83
N MET A 280 -12.29 -5.92 10.39
CA MET A 280 -12.81 -5.27 11.61
C MET A 280 -14.23 -4.74 11.39
N GLY A 281 -14.49 -4.11 10.24
CA GLY A 281 -15.83 -3.61 9.88
C GLY A 281 -16.87 -4.73 9.78
N ILE A 282 -16.51 -5.88 9.20
CA ILE A 282 -17.37 -7.07 9.20
C ILE A 282 -17.65 -7.54 10.63
N ARG A 283 -16.60 -7.74 11.43
CA ARG A 283 -16.72 -8.24 12.81
C ARG A 283 -17.59 -7.33 13.67
N TYR A 284 -17.41 -6.02 13.54
CA TYR A 284 -18.21 -5.03 14.26
C TYR A 284 -19.69 -5.10 13.88
N ASN A 285 -20.00 -5.22 12.59
CA ASN A 285 -21.38 -5.37 12.12
C ASN A 285 -22.01 -6.69 12.56
N TYR A 286 -21.22 -7.77 12.65
CA TYR A 286 -21.69 -9.05 13.15
C TYR A 286 -22.02 -8.98 14.64
N TRP A 287 -21.10 -8.43 15.45
CA TRP A 287 -21.28 -8.28 16.89
C TRP A 287 -22.51 -7.44 17.23
N ARG A 288 -22.69 -6.28 16.58
CA ARG A 288 -23.87 -5.42 16.82
C ARG A 288 -25.22 -6.04 16.38
N LYS A 289 -25.22 -7.16 15.65
CA LYS A 289 -26.45 -7.86 15.25
C LYS A 289 -26.79 -9.05 16.13
N HIS A 290 -25.81 -9.60 16.86
CA HIS A 290 -25.95 -10.87 17.59
C HIS A 290 -25.45 -10.81 19.04
N GLY A 291 -24.95 -9.65 19.49
CA GLY A 291 -24.63 -9.34 20.88
C GLY A 291 -25.63 -8.33 21.40
#